data_AF-P77066-F1
#
_entry.id   AF-P77066-F1
#
_cell.length_a   1.000
_cell.length_b   1.000
_cell.length_c   1.000
_cell.angle_alpha   90.00
_cell.angle_beta   90.00
_cell.angle_gamma   90.00
#
_symmetry.space_group_name_H-M   'P 1'
#
loop_
_entity.id
_entity.type
_entity.pdbx_description
1 polymer ?
#
loop_
_entity_poly.entity_id
_entity_poly.type
_entity_poly.pdbx_seq_one_letter_code
_entity_poly.pdbx_strand_id
1 'polypeptide(L)' 'ILDQSLESATATASAQLTGMTVTIKSSTCASGSGFAEVQFNND' A
#
# COMPACT_ATOMS: atom_id res chain seq x y z
N ILE A 1 13.03 7.34 -12.75
CA ILE A 1 12.93 7.61 -11.28
C ILE A 1 11.60 8.30 -10.93
N LEU A 2 11.06 9.18 -11.76
CA LEU A 2 9.73 9.83 -11.54
C LEU A 2 8.50 8.90 -11.70
N ASP A 3 8.69 7.68 -12.19
CA ASP A 3 7.60 6.76 -12.59
C ASP A 3 7.14 5.85 -11.44
N GLN A 4 8.08 5.25 -10.69
CA GLN A 4 7.77 4.25 -9.66
C GLN A 4 7.00 4.80 -8.45
N SER A 5 7.15 6.08 -8.11
CA SER A 5 6.38 6.69 -7.02
C SER A 5 4.92 6.93 -7.39
N LEU A 6 4.63 7.15 -8.67
CA LEU A 6 3.26 7.31 -9.17
C LEU A 6 2.55 5.96 -9.22
N GLU A 7 3.26 4.89 -9.61
CA GLU A 7 2.72 3.53 -9.64
C GLU A 7 2.31 3.03 -8.25
N SER A 8 3.15 3.23 -7.22
CA SER A 8 2.85 2.81 -5.84
C SER A 8 1.66 3.57 -5.24
N ALA A 9 1.55 4.87 -5.51
CA ALA A 9 0.40 5.69 -5.10
C ALA A 9 -0.89 5.24 -5.82
N THR A 10 -0.79 4.92 -7.10
CA THR A 10 -1.93 4.48 -7.93
C THR A 10 -2.45 3.12 -7.50
N ALA A 11 -1.57 2.17 -7.17
CA ALA A 11 -1.95 0.85 -6.67
C ALA A 11 -2.72 0.93 -5.34
N THR A 12 -2.25 1.76 -4.40
CA THR A 12 -2.89 1.96 -3.10
C THR A 12 -4.29 2.60 -3.23
N ALA A 13 -4.40 3.64 -4.07
CA ALA A 13 -5.68 4.28 -4.35
C ALA A 13 -6.67 3.31 -5.04
N SER A 14 -6.19 2.47 -5.95
CA SER A 14 -7.02 1.48 -6.65
C SER A 14 -7.56 0.42 -5.68
N ALA A 15 -6.71 -0.11 -4.79
CA ALA A 15 -7.11 -1.08 -3.78
C ALA A 15 -8.21 -0.55 -2.85
N GLN A 16 -8.18 0.74 -2.53
CA GLN A 16 -9.24 1.40 -1.77
C GLN A 16 -10.57 1.42 -2.55
N LEU A 17 -10.53 1.74 -3.85
CA LEU A 17 -11.73 1.80 -4.70
C LEU A 17 -12.37 0.43 -4.93
N THR A 18 -11.55 -0.62 -4.99
CA THR A 18 -12.00 -1.99 -5.28
C THR A 18 -12.31 -2.80 -4.02
N GLY A 19 -12.05 -2.26 -2.82
CA GLY A 19 -12.29 -2.97 -1.55
C GLY A 19 -11.31 -4.13 -1.32
N MET A 20 -10.12 -4.06 -1.91
CA MET A 20 -9.10 -5.09 -1.74
C MET A 20 -8.62 -5.16 -0.30
N THR A 21 -8.34 -6.38 0.17
CA THR A 21 -7.62 -6.56 1.44
C THR A 21 -6.15 -6.20 1.24
N VAL A 22 -5.62 -5.35 2.12
CA VAL A 22 -4.25 -4.87 2.04
C VAL A 22 -3.51 -5.22 3.33
N THR A 23 -2.34 -5.83 3.20
CA THR A 23 -1.44 -6.10 4.34
C THR A 23 -0.27 -5.14 4.28
N ILE A 24 -0.15 -4.28 5.30
CA ILE A 24 0.99 -3.38 5.46
C ILE A 24 2.09 -4.13 6.21
N LYS A 25 3.31 -4.17 5.65
CA LYS A 25 4.48 -4.72 6.30
C LYS A 25 5.41 -3.59 6.71
N SER A 26 5.75 -3.55 7.99
CA SER A 26 6.62 -2.54 8.56
C SER A 26 7.37 -3.12 9.76
N SER A 27 8.53 -2.57 10.07
CA SER A 27 9.27 -2.87 11.31
C SER A 27 8.55 -2.33 12.55
N THR A 28 7.60 -1.41 12.37
CA THR A 28 6.79 -0.83 13.45
C THR A 28 5.31 -0.85 13.05
N CYS A 29 4.44 -1.31 13.97
CA CYS A 29 3.00 -1.44 13.71
C CYS A 29 2.17 -0.44 14.52
N ALA A 30 2.80 0.55 15.15
CA ALA A 30 2.09 1.60 15.88
C ALA A 30 1.36 2.54 14.89
N SER A 31 0.16 2.98 15.25
CA SER A 31 -0.61 3.92 14.41
C SER A 31 0.19 5.20 14.16
N GLY A 32 0.19 5.67 12.91
CA GLY A 32 0.97 6.85 12.50
C GLY A 32 2.42 6.56 12.10
N SER A 33 2.86 5.29 12.18
CA SER A 33 4.17 4.88 11.65
C SER A 33 4.14 4.83 10.12
N GLY A 34 5.28 5.14 9.49
CA GLY A 34 5.45 4.96 8.05
C GLY A 34 5.60 3.48 7.65
N PHE A 35 5.38 3.20 6.36
CA PHE A 35 5.62 1.90 5.74
C PHE A 35 6.16 2.09 4.32
N ALA A 36 6.82 1.04 3.79
CA ALA A 36 7.33 1.02 2.42
C ALA A 36 7.01 -0.29 1.68
N GLU A 37 6.44 -1.29 2.37
CA GLU A 37 6.05 -2.57 1.79
C GLU A 37 4.56 -2.83 2.03
N VAL A 38 3.87 -3.20 0.96
CA VAL A 38 2.43 -3.46 0.93
C VAL A 38 2.16 -4.69 0.09
N GLN A 39 1.33 -5.60 0.60
CA GLN A 39 0.79 -6.72 -0.16
C GLN A 39 -0.69 -6.48 -0.43
N PHE A 40 -1.09 -6.71 -1.68
CA PHE A 40 -2.44 -6.53 -2.19
C PHE A 40 -3.07 -7.91 -2.44
N ASN A 41 -4.21 -8.19 -1.80
CA ASN A 41 -4.93 -9.45 -1.91
C ASN A 41 -6.28 -9.24 -2.61
N ASN A 42 -6.61 -10.13 -3.55
CA ASN A 42 -7.84 -10.11 -4.35
C ASN A 42 -8.91 -11.10 -3.84
N ASP A 43 -8.78 -11.55 -2.59
CA ASP A 43 -9.63 -12.61 -2.03
C ASP A 43 -11.14 -12.39 -2.23
#